data_AF-A0A7L3AA33-F1
#
_entry.id   AF-A0A7L3AA33-F1
#
_cell.length_a   1.000
_cell.length_b   1.000
_cell.length_c   1.000
_cell.angle_alpha   90.00
_cell.angle_beta   90.00
_cell.angle_gamma   90.00
#
_symmetry.space_group_name_H-M   'P 1'
#
loop_
_entity.id
_entity.type
_entity.pdbx_description
1 polymer ?
#
loop_
_entity_poly.entity_id
_entity_poly.type
_entity_poly.pdbx_seq_one_letter_code
_entity_poly.pdbx_strand_id
1 'polypeptide(L)' 'LIEIDRPRHQHWALYVGHGYVIHLTPVGKKHIKLGVHLVPVFTRKVKKELLEEVAGNNTWCINNKSDQNHTPLPVEEI' A
#
# COMPACT_ATOMS: atom_id res chain seq x y z
N LEU A 1 2.06 -8.45 -6.62
CA LEU A 1 1.28 -7.65 -5.65
C LEU A 1 1.01 -8.49 -4.42
N ILE A 2 1.21 -7.91 -3.25
CA ILE A 2 0.92 -8.52 -1.95
C ILE A 2 -0.36 -7.87 -1.41
N GLU A 3 -1.35 -8.69 -1.08
CA GLU A 3 -2.57 -8.30 -0.38
C GLU A 3 -2.41 -8.69 1.09
N ILE A 4 -2.60 -7.72 1.99
CA ILE A 4 -2.48 -7.88 3.44
C ILE A 4 -3.85 -7.65 4.05
N ASP A 5 -4.40 -8.68 4.68
CA ASP A 5 -5.74 -8.68 5.26
C ASP A 5 -5.74 -8.01 6.63
N ARG A 6 -6.08 -6.71 6.65
CA ARG A 6 -6.22 -5.96 7.91
C ARG A 6 -7.67 -5.95 8.36
N PRO A 7 -7.95 -5.85 9.68
CA PRO A 7 -9.30 -6.00 10.23
C PRO A 7 -10.40 -5.09 9.66
N ARG A 8 -10.05 -4.01 8.95
CA ARG A 8 -11.01 -3.01 8.44
C ARG A 8 -10.81 -2.64 6.96
N HIS A 9 -9.76 -3.13 6.31
CA HIS A 9 -9.47 -2.86 4.90
C HIS A 9 -8.37 -3.79 4.39
N GLN A 10 -8.37 -4.04 3.08
CA GLN A 10 -7.23 -4.68 2.43
C GLN A 10 -6.13 -3.66 2.19
N HIS A 11 -4.94 -3.94 2.71
CA HIS A 11 -3.75 -3.15 2.45
C HIS A 11 -2.94 -3.79 1.32
N TRP A 12 -2.37 -2.96 0.45
CA TRP A 12 -1.66 -3.43 -0.74
C TRP A 12 -0.20 -2.99 -0.72
N ALA A 13 0.66 -3.87 -1.20
CA ALA A 13 2.08 -3.60 -1.35
C ALA A 13 2.64 -4.24 -2.63
N LEU A 14 3.71 -3.66 -3.16
CA LEU A 14 4.48 -4.19 -4.28
C LEU A 14 5.74 -4.85 -3.75
N TYR A 15 5.97 -6.12 -4.06
CA TYR A 15 7.17 -6.83 -3.64
C TYR A 15 8.33 -6.50 -4.59
N VAL A 16 9.49 -6.14 -4.03
CA VAL A 16 10.67 -5.68 -4.78
C VAL A 16 11.92 -6.52 -4.49
N GLY A 17 11.75 -7.71 -3.90
CA GLY A 17 12.83 -8.66 -3.61
C GLY A 17 13.44 -8.52 -2.21
N HIS A 18 14.21 -9.53 -1.81
CA HIS A 18 14.94 -9.60 -0.53
C HIS A 18 14.06 -9.34 0.71
N GLY A 19 12.79 -9.74 0.68
CA GLY A 19 11.85 -9.50 1.77
C GLY A 19 11.28 -8.07 1.84
N TYR A 20 11.65 -7.17 0.92
CA TYR A 20 11.17 -5.78 0.91
C TYR A 20 9.93 -5.59 0.04
N VAL A 21 9.09 -4.64 0.47
CA VAL A 21 7.94 -4.16 -0.27
C VAL A 21 7.92 -2.65 -0.36
N ILE A 22 7.30 -2.11 -1.41
CA ILE A 22 6.91 -0.72 -1.55
C ILE A 22 5.40 -0.59 -1.27
N HIS A 23 4.99 0.33 -0.41
CA HIS A 23 3.58 0.54 -0.09
C HIS A 23 3.26 1.98 0.31
N LEU A 24 1.97 2.33 0.29
CA LEU A 24 1.46 3.64 0.70
C LEU A 24 1.10 3.65 2.18
N THR A 25 1.74 4.51 2.97
CA THR A 25 1.44 4.68 4.39
C THR A 25 0.73 6.00 4.66
N PRO A 26 -0.27 6.03 5.58
CA PRO A 26 -0.87 7.29 6.00
C PRO A 26 0.14 8.10 6.81
N VAL A 27 0.27 9.40 6.49
CA VAL A 27 1.15 10.34 7.21
C VAL A 27 0.38 11.09 8.32
N GLY A 28 -0.92 10.81 8.44
CA GLY A 28 -1.83 11.46 9.36
C GLY A 28 -2.99 12.15 8.65
N LYS A 29 -4.02 12.54 9.41
CA LYS A 29 -5.12 13.37 8.93
C LYS A 29 -4.81 14.81 9.27
N LYS A 30 -4.63 15.66 8.26
CA LYS A 30 -4.54 17.10 8.46
C LYS A 30 -5.87 17.71 8.07
N HIS A 31 -6.40 18.61 8.88
CA HIS A 31 -7.54 19.43 8.48
C HIS A 31 -7.01 20.73 7.91
N ILE A 32 -7.38 21.05 6.68
CA ILE A 32 -7.10 22.35 6.08
C ILE A 32 -8.35 23.21 6.23
N LYS A 33 -8.18 24.43 6.73
CA LYS A 33 -9.26 25.41 6.83
C LYS A 33 -9.40 26.11 5.48
N LEU A 34 -10.55 25.91 4.84
CA LEU A 34 -10.93 26.59 3.59
C LEU A 34 -12.14 27.49 3.88
N GLY A 35 -11.87 28.77 4.16
CA GLY A 35 -12.87 29.71 4.66
C GLY A 35 -13.41 29.30 6.03
N VAL A 36 -14.71 29.03 6.12
CA VAL A 36 -15.37 28.55 7.36
C VAL A 36 -15.34 27.02 7.50
N HIS A 37 -14.95 26.27 6.45
CA HIS A 37 -14.98 24.81 6.45
C HIS A 37 -13.63 24.20 6.84
N LEU A 38 -13.68 23.09 7.58
CA LEU A 38 -12.53 22.23 7.88
C LEU A 38 -12.60 20.99 6.98
N VAL A 39 -11.70 20.91 6.00
CA VAL A 39 -11.67 19.79 5.05
C VAL A 39 -10.59 18.79 5.47
N PRO A 40 -10.93 17.49 5.62
CA PRO A 40 -9.93 16.47 5.91
C PRO A 40 -9.07 16.20 4.68
N VAL A 41 -7.75 16.27 4.84
CA VAL A 41 -6.76 15.90 3.84
C VAL A 41 -6.03 14.66 4.30
N PHE A 42 -6.04 13.64 3.44
CA PHE A 42 -5.36 12.37 3.65
C PHE A 42 -4.03 12.40 2.89
N THR A 43 -2.95 12.72 3.61
CA THR A 43 -1.61 12.62 3.04
C THR A 43 -1.11 11.19 3.17
N ARG A 44 -0.61 10.63 2.07
CA ARG A 44 0.06 9.32 2.05
C ARG A 44 1.51 9.49 1.61
N LYS A 45 2.39 8.63 2.11
CA LYS A 45 3.80 8.56 1.73
C LYS A 45 4.12 7.17 1.23
N VAL A 46 4.86 7.10 0.12
CA VAL A 46 5.43 5.85 -0.37
C VAL A 46 6.63 5.49 0.50
N LYS A 47 6.69 4.24 0.96
CA LYS A 47 7.79 3.71 1.75
C LYS A 47 8.25 2.36 1.21
N LYS A 48 9.53 2.06 1.43
CA LYS A 48 10.15 0.73 1.25
C LYS A 48 10.48 0.16 2.63
N GLU A 49 9.82 -0.94 3.01
CA GLU A 49 9.91 -1.55 4.34
C GLU A 49 9.91 -3.10 4.19
N LEU A 50 10.28 -3.84 5.24
CA LEU A 50 10.24 -5.30 5.21
C LEU A 50 8.78 -5.79 5.21
N LEU A 51 8.48 -6.82 4.41
CA LEU A 51 7.14 -7.39 4.33
C LEU A 51 6.65 -7.87 5.70
N GLU A 52 7.53 -8.48 6.50
CA GLU A 52 7.19 -8.93 7.85
C GLU A 52 6.75 -7.78 8.76
N GLU A 53 7.42 -6.63 8.68
CA GLU A 53 7.09 -5.44 9.47
C GLU A 53 5.78 -4.81 9.00
N VAL A 54 5.55 -4.76 7.68
CA VAL A 54 4.35 -4.17 7.07
C VAL A 54 3.10 -5.04 7.32
N ALA A 55 3.25 -6.36 7.29
CA ALA A 55 2.19 -7.31 7.59
C ALA A 55 1.92 -7.40 9.10
N GLY A 56 2.97 -7.41 9.93
CA GLY A 56 2.84 -7.64 11.36
C GLY A 56 2.11 -8.96 11.64
N ASN A 57 1.05 -8.91 12.45
CA ASN A 57 0.23 -10.08 12.78
C ASN A 57 -0.87 -10.38 11.75
N ASN A 58 -0.95 -9.62 10.65
CA ASN A 58 -1.98 -9.81 9.64
C ASN A 58 -1.55 -10.88 8.64
N THR A 59 -2.51 -11.69 8.19
CA THR A 59 -2.28 -12.64 7.09
C THR A 59 -2.11 -11.90 5.78
N TRP A 60 -1.30 -12.45 4.88
CA TRP A 60 -1.08 -11.90 3.56
C TRP A 60 -0.97 -12.99 2.50
N CYS A 61 -1.26 -12.63 1.27
CA CYS A 61 -1.13 -13.51 0.12
C CYS A 61 -0.60 -12.76 -1.10
N ILE A 62 -0.02 -13.50 -2.05
CA ILE A 62 0.31 -12.97 -3.37
C ILE A 62 -1.00 -12.91 -4.16
N ASN A 63 -1.33 -11.72 -4.67
CA ASN A 63 -2.55 -11.53 -5.43
C ASN A 63 -2.38 -10.61 -6.64
N ASN A 64 -1.94 -11.19 -7.75
CA ASN A 64 -1.84 -10.48 -9.03
C ASN A 64 -3.16 -10.59 -9.83
N LYS A 65 -4.23 -9.97 -9.33
CA LYS A 65 -5.58 -10.09 -9.92
C LYS A 65 -5.63 -9.72 -11.41
N SER A 66 -4.88 -8.69 -11.81
CA SER A 66 -4.93 -8.15 -13.18
C SER A 66 -4.19 -9.00 -14.21
N ASP A 67 -3.31 -9.92 -13.78
CA ASP A 67 -2.51 -10.76 -14.69
C ASP A 67 -3.39 -11.69 -15.55
N GLN A 68 -4.64 -11.93 -15.11
CA GLN A 68 -5.62 -12.70 -15.89
C GLN A 68 -6.03 -11.99 -17.18
N ASN A 69 -6.02 -10.65 -17.19
CA ASN A 69 -6.56 -9.82 -18.27
C ASN A 69 -5.48 -8.94 -18.92
N HIS A 70 -4.33 -8.75 -18.28
CA HIS A 70 -3.26 -7.87 -18.74
C HIS A 70 -1.91 -8.52 -18.47
N THR A 71 -1.03 -8.52 -19.47
CA THR A 71 0.36 -8.92 -19.28
C THR A 71 1.06 -7.88 -18.38
N PRO A 72 1.71 -8.28 -17.28
CA PRO A 72 2.47 -7.36 -16.44
C PRO A 72 3.67 -6.82 -17.21
N LEU A 73 4.17 -5.66 -16.78
CA LEU A 73 5.44 -5.12 -17.27
C LEU A 73 6.60 -6.06 -16.92
N PRO A 74 7.74 -5.98 -17.63
CA PRO A 74 8.97 -6.63 -17.20
C PRO A 74 9.31 -6.25 -15.76
N VAL A 75 9.87 -7.19 -14.99
CA VAL A 75 10.11 -7.01 -13.54
C VAL A 75 11.06 -5.84 -13.26
N GLU A 76 11.94 -5.55 -14.20
CA GLU A 76 12.91 -4.45 -14.16
C GLU A 76 12.25 -3.06 -14.32
N GLU A 77 11.04 -3.03 -14.89
CA GLU A 77 10.24 -1.81 -15.10
C GLU A 77 9.13 -1.62 -14.04
N ILE A 78 8.88 -2.64 -13.21
CA ILE A 78 7.92 -2.62 -12.09
C ILE A 78 8.57 -2.00 -10.84
#